data_AF-A0A1I5H626-F1
#
_entry.id   AF-A0A1I5H626-F1
#
_cell.length_a   1.000
_cell.length_b   1.000
_cell.length_c   1.000
_cell.angle_alpha   90.00
_cell.angle_beta   90.00
_cell.angle_gamma   90.00
#
_symmetry.space_group_name_H-M   'P 1'
#
loop_
_entity.id
_entity.type
_entity.pdbx_description
1 polymer ?
#
loop_
_entity_poly.entity_id
_entity_poly.type
_entity_poly.pdbx_seq_one_letter_code
_entity_poly.pdbx_strand_id
1 'polypeptide(L)'
;DGNDFLAGGGRNDVIDGGLGDDTINGGDGDDAMTGGEGADVFVFNFFKNGDDDVITDYEDGVDSFLIRIVNPNTDEANIDNGGNGLQGFVDALNITDTAAGAQMDIGGHLVTVEGMAAADLTLDDFAFI
;
A
#
# COMPACT_ATOMS: atom_id res chain seq x y z
N ASP A 1 17.49 -11.19 6.57
CA ASP A 1 17.68 -11.37 8.02
C ASP A 1 18.02 -10.04 8.66
N GLY A 2 16.98 -9.32 9.05
CA GLY A 2 17.05 -8.01 9.68
C GLY A 2 16.14 -7.03 8.96
N ASN A 3 15.81 -5.96 9.67
CA ASN A 3 14.96 -4.88 9.17
C ASN A 3 15.63 -4.20 7.97
N ASP A 4 15.03 -4.38 6.81
CA ASP A 4 15.55 -3.96 5.52
C ASP A 4 14.71 -2.82 4.90
N PHE A 5 15.35 -2.05 4.02
CA PHE A 5 14.65 -1.14 3.12
C PHE A 5 14.75 -1.70 1.71
N LEU A 6 13.59 -2.02 1.13
CA LEU A 6 13.47 -2.66 -0.17
C LEU A 6 12.76 -1.72 -1.15
N ALA A 7 13.36 -1.53 -2.32
CA ALA A 7 12.79 -0.75 -3.40
C ALA A 7 12.96 -1.52 -4.72
N GLY A 8 11.87 -1.92 -5.36
CA GLY A 8 11.89 -2.58 -6.68
C GLY A 8 12.33 -1.60 -7.78
N GLY A 9 11.76 -0.40 -7.72
CA GLY A 9 12.16 0.75 -8.52
C GLY A 9 11.27 0.91 -9.73
N GLY A 10 11.48 0.13 -10.79
CA GLY A 10 10.61 0.25 -11.94
C GLY A 10 10.58 -0.99 -12.81
N ARG A 11 9.43 -1.19 -13.50
CA ARG A 11 8.92 -2.47 -14.04
C ARG A 11 8.30 -3.31 -12.93
N ASN A 12 7.64 -4.38 -13.35
CA ASN A 12 7.03 -5.38 -12.50
C ASN A 12 8.08 -6.17 -11.72
N ASP A 13 8.08 -6.01 -10.40
CA ASP A 13 9.01 -6.62 -9.47
C ASP A 13 8.33 -7.69 -8.59
N VAL A 14 9.14 -8.60 -8.04
CA VAL A 14 8.75 -9.53 -6.98
C VAL A 14 9.67 -9.28 -5.81
N ILE A 15 9.11 -8.85 -4.69
CA ILE A 15 9.84 -8.39 -3.51
C ILE A 15 9.45 -9.24 -2.31
N ASP A 16 10.45 -9.69 -1.56
CA ASP A 16 10.32 -10.53 -0.36
C ASP A 16 11.22 -9.92 0.74
N GLY A 17 10.60 -9.43 1.82
CA GLY A 17 11.27 -8.86 3.00
C GLY A 17 11.98 -9.90 3.84
N GLY A 18 11.31 -11.03 4.05
CA GLY A 18 11.86 -12.19 4.72
C GLY A 18 11.69 -12.13 6.22
N LEU A 19 12.73 -11.70 6.96
CA LEU A 19 12.70 -11.69 8.43
C LEU A 19 13.10 -10.31 8.94
N GLY A 20 12.32 -9.74 9.86
CA GLY A 20 12.54 -8.43 10.46
C GLY A 20 11.43 -7.46 10.09
N ASP A 21 11.45 -6.27 10.71
CA ASP A 21 10.48 -5.23 10.38
C ASP A 21 10.96 -4.48 9.12
N ASP A 22 10.38 -4.77 7.97
CA ASP A 22 10.84 -4.32 6.68
C ASP A 22 10.05 -3.10 6.19
N THR A 23 10.69 -2.27 5.35
CA THR A 23 10.04 -1.17 4.64
C THR A 23 10.14 -1.42 3.15
N ILE A 24 8.99 -1.67 2.52
CA ILE A 24 8.91 -2.21 1.15
C ILE A 24 8.22 -1.19 0.24
N ASN A 25 8.84 -0.89 -0.90
CA ASN A 25 8.29 -0.04 -1.95
C ASN A 25 8.44 -0.76 -3.30
N GLY A 26 7.33 -1.07 -3.95
CA GLY A 26 7.32 -1.67 -5.30
C GLY A 26 7.99 -0.75 -6.31
N GLY A 27 7.38 0.41 -6.54
CA GLY A 27 7.89 1.43 -7.44
C GLY A 27 6.93 1.62 -8.62
N ASP A 28 7.47 1.78 -9.83
CA ASP A 28 6.68 1.84 -11.05
C ASP A 28 6.43 0.43 -11.60
N GLY A 29 5.19 0.06 -11.93
CA GLY A 29 4.88 -1.24 -12.54
C GLY A 29 3.87 -2.03 -11.72
N ASP A 30 3.62 -3.28 -12.12
CA ASP A 30 2.74 -4.19 -11.38
C ASP A 30 3.61 -5.07 -10.48
N ASP A 31 3.63 -4.79 -9.18
CA ASP A 31 4.55 -5.41 -8.23
C ASP A 31 3.85 -6.44 -7.34
N ALA A 32 4.55 -7.52 -7.01
CA ALA A 32 4.13 -8.49 -6.01
C ALA A 32 5.06 -8.40 -4.79
N MET A 33 4.50 -8.05 -3.64
CA MET A 33 5.24 -7.78 -2.41
C MET A 33 4.82 -8.73 -1.29
N THR A 34 5.82 -9.36 -0.67
CA THR A 34 5.71 -10.20 0.53
C THR A 34 6.50 -9.54 1.65
N GLY A 35 5.86 -9.29 2.79
CA GLY A 35 6.50 -8.74 3.99
C GLY A 35 7.41 -9.77 4.65
N GLY A 36 6.85 -10.93 4.99
CA GLY A 36 7.52 -11.98 5.74
C GLY A 36 7.20 -11.91 7.23
N GLU A 37 8.14 -12.31 8.07
CA GLU A 37 7.98 -12.20 9.53
C GLU A 37 8.42 -10.82 10.01
N GLY A 38 7.53 -10.05 10.63
CA GLY A 38 7.89 -8.75 11.17
C GLY A 38 6.69 -7.84 11.25
N ALA A 39 6.89 -6.61 11.70
CA ALA A 39 5.92 -5.54 11.52
C ALA A 39 6.33 -4.69 10.30
N ASP A 40 5.75 -5.00 9.14
CA ASP A 40 6.21 -4.45 7.87
C ASP A 40 5.46 -3.18 7.47
N VAL A 41 6.14 -2.35 6.67
CA VAL A 41 5.61 -1.10 6.14
C VAL A 41 5.62 -1.12 4.62
N PHE A 42 4.44 -1.21 4.01
CA PHE A 42 4.27 -1.09 2.56
C PHE A 42 4.09 0.38 2.18
N VAL A 43 5.05 0.91 1.42
CA VAL A 43 5.15 2.34 1.10
C VAL A 43 4.68 2.61 -0.32
N PHE A 44 3.64 3.41 -0.46
CA PHE A 44 3.16 3.93 -1.73
C PHE A 44 3.41 5.44 -1.80
N ASN A 45 4.44 5.83 -2.54
CA ASN A 45 4.89 7.22 -2.65
C ASN A 45 4.80 7.81 -4.07
N PHE A 46 4.44 6.98 -5.05
CA PHE A 46 4.21 7.34 -6.44
C PHE A 46 3.03 6.51 -6.95
N PHE A 47 2.17 7.14 -7.76
CA PHE A 47 0.96 6.53 -8.27
C PHE A 47 0.89 6.75 -9.76
N LYS A 48 0.61 5.68 -10.49
CA LYS A 48 0.40 5.74 -11.91
C LYS A 48 -0.84 4.94 -12.25
N ASN A 49 -1.75 5.62 -12.94
CA ASN A 49 -3.03 5.05 -13.32
C ASN A 49 -2.81 3.83 -14.23
N GLY A 50 -3.38 2.70 -13.83
CA GLY A 50 -3.31 1.42 -14.52
C GLY A 50 -2.15 0.52 -14.10
N ASP A 51 -1.35 0.92 -13.11
CA ASP A 51 -0.45 0.00 -12.41
C ASP A 51 -1.26 -0.74 -11.33
N ASP A 52 -1.00 -2.04 -11.18
CA ASP A 52 -1.72 -2.95 -10.27
C ASP A 52 -0.74 -3.71 -9.35
N ASP A 53 -0.72 -3.39 -8.05
CA ASP A 53 0.14 -4.06 -7.07
C ASP A 53 -0.61 -5.13 -6.26
N VAL A 54 0.14 -6.10 -5.74
CA VAL A 54 -0.35 -7.19 -4.89
C VAL A 54 0.51 -7.32 -3.64
N ILE A 55 -0.13 -7.29 -2.47
CA ILE A 55 0.46 -7.64 -1.18
C ILE A 55 -0.01 -9.04 -0.80
N THR A 56 0.93 -9.96 -0.59
CA THR A 56 0.62 -11.40 -0.54
C THR A 56 0.35 -11.96 0.86
N ASP A 57 0.80 -11.29 1.92
CA ASP A 57 0.85 -11.84 3.28
C ASP A 57 0.58 -10.82 4.39
N TYR A 58 -0.08 -9.69 4.07
CA TYR A 58 -0.38 -8.64 5.03
C TYR A 58 -1.05 -9.18 6.32
N GLU A 59 -0.48 -8.82 7.46
CA GLU A 59 -0.96 -9.18 8.79
C GLU A 59 -1.65 -7.98 9.49
N ASP A 60 -2.98 -8.02 9.62
CA ASP A 60 -3.77 -7.00 10.32
C ASP A 60 -3.29 -6.76 11.77
N GLY A 61 -3.11 -5.50 12.12
CA GLY A 61 -2.61 -5.04 13.42
C GLY A 61 -1.11 -5.29 13.65
N VAL A 62 -0.39 -5.81 12.66
CA VAL A 62 1.06 -6.03 12.67
C VAL A 62 1.72 -5.15 11.61
N ASP A 63 1.23 -5.26 10.37
CA ASP A 63 1.73 -4.50 9.22
C ASP A 63 1.02 -3.15 9.08
N SER A 64 1.54 -2.31 8.19
CA SER A 64 0.94 -1.01 7.90
C SER A 64 1.25 -0.50 6.49
N PHE A 65 0.44 0.44 6.05
CA PHE A 65 0.60 1.18 4.81
C PHE A 65 1.05 2.61 5.07
N LEU A 66 2.10 3.04 4.36
CA LEU A 66 2.49 4.45 4.31
C LEU A 66 2.13 5.04 2.94
N ILE A 67 1.10 5.88 2.90
CA ILE A 67 0.56 6.46 1.68
C ILE A 67 0.94 7.93 1.59
N ARG A 68 1.64 8.31 0.52
CA ARG A 68 1.91 9.72 0.23
C ARG A 68 0.71 10.37 -0.46
N ILE A 69 0.09 11.35 0.17
CA ILE A 69 -1.12 11.99 -0.36
C ILE A 69 -0.84 13.17 -1.29
N VAL A 70 0.40 13.66 -1.34
CA VAL A 70 0.81 14.76 -2.24
C VAL A 70 2.07 14.38 -3.01
N ASN A 71 2.04 14.53 -4.33
CA ASN A 71 3.18 14.33 -5.19
C ASN A 71 4.28 15.36 -4.86
N PRO A 72 5.50 14.92 -4.49
CA PRO A 72 6.56 15.82 -4.01
C PRO A 72 7.17 16.68 -5.11
N ASN A 73 6.88 16.38 -6.39
CA ASN A 73 7.41 17.10 -7.55
C ASN A 73 6.39 18.06 -8.16
N THR A 74 5.10 17.82 -7.98
CA THR A 74 4.03 18.61 -8.62
C THR A 74 3.12 19.34 -7.63
N ASP A 75 3.21 19.04 -6.33
CA ASP A 75 2.29 19.49 -5.27
C ASP A 75 0.82 19.08 -5.53
N GLU A 76 0.58 18.16 -6.46
CA GLU A 76 -0.75 17.63 -6.75
C GLU A 76 -1.14 16.59 -5.71
N ALA A 77 -2.39 16.65 -5.25
CA ALA A 77 -2.94 15.65 -4.35
C ALA A 77 -3.20 14.34 -5.11
N ASN A 78 -2.69 13.23 -4.58
CA ASN A 78 -2.94 11.88 -5.09
C ASN A 78 -4.31 11.35 -4.63
N ILE A 79 -4.79 11.83 -3.48
CA ILE A 79 -6.06 11.44 -2.87
C ILE A 79 -6.78 12.71 -2.37
N ASP A 80 -8.03 12.90 -2.77
CA ASP A 80 -8.90 13.94 -2.20
C ASP A 80 -9.77 13.35 -1.08
N ASN A 81 -9.52 13.76 0.16
CA ASN A 81 -10.29 13.30 1.32
C ASN A 81 -11.62 14.05 1.53
N GLY A 82 -11.96 15.01 0.66
CA GLY A 82 -13.16 15.84 0.76
C GLY A 82 -13.22 16.70 2.03
N GLY A 83 -12.11 16.90 2.73
CA GLY A 83 -12.04 17.59 4.01
C GLY A 83 -12.50 16.75 5.22
N ASN A 84 -12.65 15.42 5.09
CA ASN A 84 -13.19 14.54 6.12
C ASN A 84 -12.13 14.01 7.12
N GLY A 85 -11.05 14.76 7.33
CA GLY A 85 -9.96 14.36 8.23
C GLY A 85 -9.22 13.11 7.75
N LEU A 86 -8.69 12.33 8.69
CA LEU A 86 -7.89 11.14 8.37
C LEU A 86 -8.74 10.00 7.82
N GLN A 87 -9.93 9.80 8.40
CA GLN A 87 -10.91 8.82 7.88
C GLN A 87 -11.29 9.12 6.43
N GLY A 88 -11.38 10.39 6.04
CA GLY A 88 -11.65 10.78 4.66
C GLY A 88 -10.63 10.25 3.65
N PHE A 89 -9.36 10.05 4.05
CA PHE A 89 -8.37 9.44 3.16
C PHE A 89 -8.64 7.96 2.98
N VAL A 90 -8.94 7.23 4.06
CA VAL A 90 -9.33 5.81 3.99
C VAL A 90 -10.61 5.63 3.16
N ASP A 91 -11.62 6.48 3.36
CA ASP A 91 -12.84 6.45 2.57
C ASP A 91 -12.56 6.70 1.07
N ALA A 92 -11.60 7.57 0.76
CA ALA A 92 -11.20 7.89 -0.60
C ALA A 92 -10.37 6.78 -1.27
N LEU A 93 -9.83 5.82 -0.52
CA LEU A 93 -9.20 4.60 -1.06
C LEU A 93 -10.21 3.63 -1.69
N ASN A 94 -11.53 3.84 -1.48
CA ASN A 94 -12.60 3.01 -2.03
C ASN A 94 -12.36 1.50 -1.85
N ILE A 95 -11.94 1.09 -0.66
CA ILE A 95 -11.57 -0.31 -0.38
C ILE A 95 -12.79 -1.22 -0.57
N THR A 96 -12.65 -2.24 -1.41
CA THR A 96 -13.73 -3.19 -1.73
C THR A 96 -13.25 -4.64 -1.69
N ASP A 97 -14.16 -5.55 -1.33
CA ASP A 97 -13.90 -6.99 -1.38
C ASP A 97 -13.88 -7.49 -2.82
N THR A 98 -12.85 -8.26 -3.16
CA THR A 98 -12.71 -8.98 -4.42
C THR A 98 -12.62 -10.50 -4.17
N ALA A 99 -12.45 -11.28 -5.24
CA ALA A 99 -12.22 -12.72 -5.10
C ALA A 99 -10.84 -13.06 -4.51
N ALA A 100 -9.86 -12.16 -4.64
CA ALA A 100 -8.49 -12.35 -4.17
C ALA A 100 -8.27 -11.82 -2.74
N GLY A 101 -9.05 -10.82 -2.33
CA GLY A 101 -8.94 -10.14 -1.03
C GLY A 101 -9.47 -8.71 -1.13
N ALA A 102 -8.96 -7.81 -0.29
CA ALA A 102 -9.34 -6.41 -0.28
C ALA A 102 -8.59 -5.67 -1.40
N GLN A 103 -9.28 -4.84 -2.17
CA GLN A 103 -8.65 -3.99 -3.18
C GLN A 103 -8.92 -2.52 -2.86
N MET A 104 -7.86 -1.72 -2.85
CA MET A 104 -7.91 -0.26 -2.70
C MET A 104 -7.45 0.43 -4.00
N ASP A 105 -8.02 1.61 -4.27
CA ASP A 105 -7.67 2.47 -5.40
C ASP A 105 -7.01 3.75 -4.90
N ILE A 106 -5.77 3.97 -5.33
CA ILE A 106 -4.98 5.15 -5.00
C ILE A 106 -4.69 5.96 -6.27
N GLY A 107 -5.61 6.84 -6.63
CA GLY A 107 -5.43 7.72 -7.79
C GLY A 107 -5.37 6.97 -9.13
N GLY A 108 -6.02 5.81 -9.22
CA GLY A 108 -6.01 4.90 -10.37
C GLY A 108 -4.95 3.81 -10.33
N HIS A 109 -4.10 3.77 -9.29
CA HIS A 109 -3.25 2.62 -8.99
C HIS A 109 -4.05 1.68 -8.08
N LEU A 110 -4.31 0.44 -8.52
CA LEU A 110 -4.99 -0.55 -7.70
C LEU A 110 -3.99 -1.34 -6.86
N VAL A 111 -4.29 -1.54 -5.58
CA VAL A 111 -3.50 -2.40 -4.68
C VAL A 111 -4.42 -3.47 -4.11
N THR A 112 -4.06 -4.73 -4.33
CA THR A 112 -4.79 -5.88 -3.80
C THR A 112 -4.04 -6.47 -2.61
N VAL A 113 -4.73 -6.62 -1.48
CA VAL A 113 -4.23 -7.29 -0.28
C VAL A 113 -4.85 -8.68 -0.22
N GLU A 114 -4.07 -9.70 -0.55
CA GLU A 114 -4.56 -11.07 -0.68
C GLU A 114 -5.09 -11.62 0.65
N GLY A 115 -6.22 -12.33 0.59
CA GLY A 115 -6.79 -13.00 1.76
C GLY A 115 -7.44 -12.09 2.81
N MET A 116 -7.32 -10.77 2.68
CA MET A 116 -7.93 -9.80 3.59
C MET A 116 -9.35 -9.40 3.17
N ALA A 117 -10.20 -9.10 4.16
CA ALA A 117 -11.49 -8.46 3.89
C ALA A 117 -11.31 -6.94 3.93
N ALA A 118 -12.05 -6.22 3.09
CA ALA A 118 -12.02 -4.77 3.05
C ALA A 118 -12.42 -4.11 4.38
N ALA A 119 -13.21 -4.81 5.21
CA ALA A 119 -13.60 -4.35 6.54
C ALA A 119 -12.48 -4.43 7.58
N ASP A 120 -11.43 -5.22 7.32
CA ASP A 120 -10.29 -5.38 8.22
C ASP A 120 -9.24 -4.28 7.98
N LEU A 121 -9.21 -3.68 6.78
CA LEU A 121 -8.38 -2.50 6.48
C LEU A 121 -9.06 -1.22 6.99
N THR A 122 -8.72 -0.85 8.21
CA THR A 122 -9.27 0.29 8.92
C THR A 122 -8.28 1.45 8.99
N LEU A 123 -8.65 2.53 9.66
CA LEU A 123 -7.77 3.68 9.81
C LEU A 123 -6.46 3.37 10.53
N ASP A 124 -6.43 2.36 11.39
CA ASP A 124 -5.23 2.02 12.17
C ASP A 124 -4.12 1.42 11.30
N ASP A 125 -4.46 0.93 10.10
CA ASP A 125 -3.54 0.34 9.12
C ASP A 125 -2.79 1.38 8.28
N PHE A 126 -3.24 2.64 8.27
CA PHE A 126 -2.73 3.65 7.33
C PHE A 126 -2.07 4.85 8.01
N ALA A 127 -0.87 5.17 7.55
CA ALA A 127 -0.25 6.48 7.74
C ALA A 127 -0.30 7.28 6.44
N PHE A 128 -0.82 8.51 6.50
CA PHE A 128 -0.90 9.42 5.34
C PHE A 128 0.07 10.59 5.52
N ILE A 129 0.91 10.86 4.50
CA ILE A 129 1.98 11.89 4.54
C ILE A 129 2.06 12.82 3.33
#